data_AF-M0DK04-F1
#
_entry.id   AF-M0DK04-F1
#
_cell.length_a   1.000
_cell.length_b   1.000
_cell.length_c   1.000
_cell.angle_alpha   90.00
_cell.angle_beta   90.00
_cell.angle_gamma   90.00
#
_symmetry.space_group_name_H-M   'P 1'
#
loop_
_entity.id
_entity.type
_entity.pdbx_description
1 polymer ?
#
loop_
_entity_poly.entity_id
_entity_poly.type
_entity_poly.pdbx_seq_one_letter_code
_entity_poly.pdbx_strand_id
1 'polypeptide(L)'
;MSSKALLLGTDRTSVRTLGAAAVAAAVASVLVVLSWEPIRTAWRYHVWAGLVAVGLGLAARAGRRRGGLLAGWGAAFLATCWIFVIPPLAALVRGDAVGDGGYAVPRPSAVGLSPRAELLTGLRIGPVVALVVALTAGSAAYALGAGFLLRSERSLDA
;
A
#
# COMPACT_ATOMS: atom_id res chain seq x y z
N MET A 1 10.98 -3.70 26.41
CA MET A 1 9.75 -3.13 25.81
C MET A 1 8.61 -4.12 26.00
N SER A 2 7.43 -3.68 26.43
CA SER A 2 6.24 -4.55 26.47
C SER A 2 5.79 -4.90 25.05
N SER A 3 5.31 -6.14 24.83
CA SER A 3 4.76 -6.59 23.54
C SER A 3 3.66 -5.67 23.01
N LYS A 4 2.89 -5.06 23.91
CA LYS A 4 1.85 -4.09 23.57
C LYS A 4 2.42 -2.82 22.93
N ALA A 5 3.54 -2.31 23.45
CA ALA A 5 4.20 -1.11 22.93
C ALA A 5 4.88 -1.38 21.58
N LEU A 6 5.38 -2.60 21.37
CA LEU A 6 5.93 -3.01 20.07
C LEU A 6 4.85 -3.11 18.98
N LEU A 7 3.66 -3.63 19.33
CA LEU A 7 2.55 -3.79 18.39
C LEU A 7 1.82 -2.48 18.09
N LEU A 8 1.42 -1.74 19.13
CA LEU A 8 0.57 -0.56 19.01
C LEU A 8 1.37 0.75 18.88
N GLY A 9 2.65 0.74 19.24
CA GLY A 9 3.45 1.94 19.38
C GLY A 9 3.23 2.64 20.72
N THR A 10 4.09 3.61 21.02
CA THR A 10 4.05 4.36 22.29
C THR A 10 3.24 5.66 22.21
N ASP A 11 2.96 6.16 20.99
CA ASP A 11 2.46 7.53 20.77
C ASP A 11 1.51 7.66 19.57
N ARG A 12 1.06 8.90 19.29
CA ARG A 12 0.24 9.27 18.11
C ARG A 12 0.88 8.97 16.75
N THR A 13 2.14 8.52 16.73
CA THR A 13 2.86 8.11 15.52
C THR A 13 2.10 7.04 14.72
N SER A 14 1.45 6.10 15.40
CA SER A 14 0.67 5.03 14.76
C SER A 14 -0.50 5.59 13.95
N VAL A 15 -1.25 6.51 14.55
CA VAL A 15 -2.39 7.21 13.91
C VAL A 15 -1.92 8.06 12.73
N ARG A 16 -0.82 8.81 12.90
CA ARG A 16 -0.26 9.63 11.81
C ARG A 16 0.23 8.79 10.63
N THR A 17 0.84 7.63 10.91
CA THR A 17 1.32 6.70 9.89
C THR A 17 0.15 6.14 9.08
N LEU A 18 -0.89 5.65 9.75
CA LEU A 18 -2.10 5.15 9.08
C LEU A 18 -2.84 6.27 8.33
N GLY A 19 -2.97 7.45 8.93
CA GLY A 19 -3.56 8.61 8.28
C GLY A 19 -2.82 9.03 7.02
N ALA A 20 -1.49 9.07 7.05
CA ALA A 20 -0.68 9.35 5.88
C ALA A 20 -0.83 8.29 4.78
N ALA A 21 -0.89 7.00 5.15
CA ALA A 21 -1.15 5.92 4.20
C ALA A 21 -2.53 6.05 3.55
N ALA A 22 -3.56 6.38 4.33
CA ALA A 22 -4.91 6.61 3.83
C ALA A 22 -4.99 7.81 2.88
N VAL A 23 -4.32 8.93 3.23
CA VAL A 23 -4.23 10.11 2.35
C VAL A 23 -3.50 9.77 1.06
N ALA A 24 -2.37 9.06 1.12
CA ALA A 24 -1.64 8.64 -0.07
C ALA A 24 -2.49 7.74 -0.98
N ALA A 25 -3.20 6.78 -0.41
CA ALA A 25 -4.14 5.94 -1.14
C ALA A 25 -5.28 6.75 -1.77
N ALA A 26 -5.84 7.73 -1.04
CA ALA A 26 -6.89 8.60 -1.57
C ALA A 26 -6.40 9.46 -2.74
N VAL A 27 -5.22 10.09 -2.62
CA VAL A 27 -4.60 10.88 -3.70
C VAL A 27 -4.36 10.00 -4.93
N ALA A 28 -3.80 8.81 -4.75
CA ALA A 28 -3.61 7.88 -5.86
C ALA A 28 -4.94 7.45 -6.50
N SER A 29 -5.99 7.20 -5.70
CA SER A 29 -7.33 6.90 -6.21
C SER A 29 -7.87 8.04 -7.08
N VAL A 30 -7.70 9.29 -6.64
CA VAL A 30 -8.10 10.48 -7.42
C VAL A 30 -7.38 10.53 -8.77
N LEU A 31 -6.06 10.25 -8.79
CA LEU A 31 -5.29 10.22 -10.03
C LEU A 31 -5.79 9.16 -11.02
N VAL A 32 -6.27 8.01 -10.53
CA VAL A 32 -6.85 6.95 -11.38
C VAL A 32 -8.26 7.29 -11.83
N VAL A 33 -9.11 7.81 -10.94
CA VAL A 33 -10.51 8.11 -11.24
C VAL A 33 -10.63 9.28 -12.22
N LEU A 34 -9.83 10.33 -12.04
CA LEU A 34 -9.90 11.54 -12.86
C LEU A 34 -9.23 11.42 -14.23
N SER A 35 -8.55 10.30 -14.51
CA SER A 35 -7.74 10.00 -15.71
C SER A 35 -7.81 11.06 -16.82
N TRP A 36 -6.91 12.05 -16.73
CA TRP A 36 -6.41 12.81 -17.88
C TRP A 36 -5.80 11.80 -18.87
N GLU A 37 -5.99 12.01 -20.16
CA GLU A 37 -5.77 11.02 -21.23
C GLU A 37 -4.41 10.27 -21.31
N PRO A 38 -3.27 10.64 -20.65
CA PRO A 38 -2.03 9.85 -20.71
C PRO A 38 -1.98 8.62 -19.78
N ILE A 39 -2.87 8.46 -18.79
CA ILE A 39 -2.77 7.44 -17.72
C ILE A 39 -3.21 6.02 -18.19
N ARG A 40 -3.64 5.91 -19.45
CA ARG A 40 -4.41 4.75 -19.94
C ARG A 40 -3.68 3.41 -19.97
N THR A 41 -2.35 3.32 -19.91
CA THR A 41 -1.66 2.01 -20.00
C THR A 41 -0.42 1.80 -19.12
N ALA A 42 0.52 2.75 -19.03
CA ALA A 42 1.82 2.52 -18.36
C ALA A 42 1.98 3.14 -16.96
N TRP A 43 1.40 4.32 -16.73
CA TRP A 43 1.71 5.13 -15.52
C TRP A 43 1.16 4.55 -14.21
N ARG A 44 0.14 3.69 -14.28
CA ARG A 44 -0.49 3.07 -13.10
C ARG A 44 0.44 2.16 -12.29
N TYR A 45 1.40 1.49 -12.93
CA TYR A 45 2.41 0.70 -12.21
C TYR A 45 3.37 1.59 -11.43
N HIS A 46 3.67 2.79 -11.95
CA HIS A 46 4.47 3.77 -11.24
C HIS A 46 3.70 4.37 -10.05
N VAL A 47 2.40 4.62 -10.21
CA VAL A 47 1.54 5.07 -9.10
C VAL A 47 1.49 3.99 -8.00
N TRP A 48 1.26 2.73 -8.38
CA TRP A 48 1.22 1.64 -7.41
C TRP A 48 2.58 1.37 -6.76
N ALA A 49 3.66 1.30 -7.54
CA ALA A 49 5.01 1.15 -7.01
C ALA A 49 5.38 2.31 -6.07
N GLY A 50 4.97 3.54 -6.42
CA GLY A 50 5.09 4.70 -5.55
C GLY A 50 4.29 4.53 -4.25
N LEU A 51 3.07 4.04 -4.31
CA LEU A 51 2.22 3.72 -3.14
C LEU A 51 2.86 2.66 -2.24
N VAL A 52 3.39 1.58 -2.81
CA VAL A 52 4.10 0.54 -2.08
C VAL A 52 5.37 1.11 -1.45
N ALA A 53 6.15 1.91 -2.18
CA ALA A 53 7.33 2.59 -1.64
C ALA A 53 6.96 3.54 -0.48
N VAL A 54 5.87 4.28 -0.60
CA VAL A 54 5.34 5.12 0.49
C VAL A 54 4.90 4.28 1.68
N GLY A 55 4.17 3.18 1.46
CA GLY A 55 3.73 2.27 2.51
C GLY A 55 4.90 1.65 3.29
N LEU A 56 5.93 1.18 2.57
CA LEU A 56 7.16 0.65 3.17
C LEU A 56 7.97 1.75 3.87
N GLY A 57 8.06 2.95 3.29
CA GLY A 57 8.70 4.10 3.91
C GLY A 57 8.01 4.52 5.21
N LEU A 58 6.68 4.45 5.25
CA LEU A 58 5.86 4.66 6.44
C LEU A 58 6.08 3.57 7.48
N ALA A 59 6.20 2.30 7.08
CA ALA A 59 6.56 1.20 7.97
C ALA A 59 7.96 1.39 8.58
N ALA A 60 8.96 1.78 7.78
CA ALA A 60 10.29 2.11 8.25
C ALA A 60 10.30 3.34 9.18
N ARG A 61 9.47 4.35 8.89
CA ARG A 61 9.27 5.51 9.78
C ARG A 61 8.64 5.10 11.10
N ALA A 62 7.65 4.21 11.08
CA ALA A 62 7.03 3.67 12.29
C ALA A 62 8.08 2.93 13.14
N GLY A 63 8.94 2.12 12.53
CA GLY A 63 10.08 1.47 13.21
C GLY A 63 11.03 2.47 13.87
N ARG A 64 11.45 3.50 13.14
CA ARG A 64 12.33 4.58 13.65
C ARG A 64 11.71 5.38 14.80
N ARG A 65 10.39 5.54 14.83
CA ARG A 65 9.68 6.42 15.76
C ARG A 65 8.87 5.65 16.81
N ARG A 66 9.14 4.34 16.98
CA ARG A 66 8.42 3.45 17.89
C ARG A 66 6.89 3.53 17.72
N GLY A 67 6.43 3.71 16.47
CA GLY A 67 5.04 3.88 16.07
C GLY A 67 4.25 2.58 15.89
N GLY A 68 4.80 1.45 16.34
CA GLY A 68 4.12 0.16 16.33
C GLY A 68 4.14 -0.58 15.00
N LEU A 69 4.24 -1.92 15.09
CA LEU A 69 4.20 -2.81 13.92
C LEU A 69 2.87 -2.74 13.17
N LEU A 70 1.74 -2.63 13.89
CA LEU A 70 0.41 -2.62 13.27
C LEU A 70 0.21 -1.42 12.35
N ALA A 71 0.80 -0.26 12.68
CA ALA A 71 0.74 0.91 11.80
C ALA A 71 1.56 0.70 10.52
N GLY A 72 2.73 0.06 10.63
CA GLY A 72 3.56 -0.30 9.48
C GLY A 72 2.89 -1.34 8.58
N TRP A 73 2.34 -2.41 9.18
CA TRP A 73 1.56 -3.41 8.45
C TRP A 73 0.33 -2.81 7.79
N GLY A 74 -0.43 -1.98 8.50
CA GLY A 74 -1.61 -1.31 7.94
C GLY A 74 -1.26 -0.41 6.76
N ALA A 75 -0.15 0.33 6.82
CA ALA A 75 0.31 1.15 5.71
C ALA A 75 0.70 0.32 4.48
N ALA A 76 1.50 -0.74 4.66
CA ALA A 76 1.91 -1.64 3.58
C ALA A 76 0.71 -2.43 3.01
N PHE A 77 -0.21 -2.85 3.87
CA PHE A 77 -1.44 -3.54 3.50
C PHE A 77 -2.33 -2.64 2.64
N LEU A 78 -2.62 -1.41 3.09
CA LEU A 78 -3.43 -0.46 2.32
C LEU A 78 -2.81 -0.15 0.96
N ALA A 79 -1.50 0.08 0.92
CA ALA A 79 -0.78 0.34 -0.32
C ALA A 79 -0.85 -0.84 -1.30
N THR A 80 -0.74 -2.06 -0.78
CA THR A 80 -0.78 -3.28 -1.60
C THR A 80 -2.20 -3.62 -2.04
N CYS A 81 -3.19 -3.51 -1.14
CA CYS A 81 -4.61 -3.74 -1.44
C CYS A 81 -5.14 -2.81 -2.53
N TRP A 82 -4.61 -1.59 -2.61
CA TRP A 82 -5.09 -0.55 -3.50
C TRP A 82 -5.18 -1.01 -4.97
N ILE A 83 -4.17 -1.73 -5.50
CA ILE A 83 -4.13 -2.18 -6.90
C ILE A 83 -5.24 -3.19 -7.24
N PHE A 84 -5.68 -3.97 -6.24
CA PHE A 84 -6.68 -5.02 -6.43
C PHE A 84 -8.12 -4.50 -6.38
N VAL A 85 -8.33 -3.30 -5.83
CA VAL A 85 -9.67 -2.76 -5.58
C VAL A 85 -9.95 -1.52 -6.41
N ILE A 86 -9.05 -0.53 -6.36
CA ILE A 86 -9.35 0.80 -6.90
C ILE A 86 -9.37 0.84 -8.44
N PRO A 87 -8.37 0.31 -9.15
CA PRO A 87 -8.42 0.33 -10.62
C PRO A 87 -9.61 -0.45 -11.22
N PRO A 88 -9.93 -1.69 -10.79
CA PRO A 88 -11.10 -2.41 -11.28
C PRO A 88 -12.42 -1.69 -10.95
N LEU A 89 -12.54 -1.11 -9.76
CA LEU A 89 -13.71 -0.32 -9.37
C LEU A 89 -13.87 0.93 -10.24
N ALA A 90 -12.79 1.68 -10.46
CA ALA A 90 -12.81 2.89 -11.28
C ALA A 90 -13.18 2.57 -12.74
N ALA A 91 -12.80 1.39 -13.24
CA ALA A 91 -13.11 0.95 -14.58
C ALA A 91 -14.56 0.42 -14.69
N LEU A 92 -15.07 -0.26 -13.65
CA LEU A 92 -16.48 -0.63 -13.54
C LEU A 92 -17.40 0.59 -13.52
N VAL A 93 -17.05 1.62 -12.75
CA VAL A 93 -17.85 2.88 -12.64
C VAL A 93 -17.86 3.66 -13.96
N ARG A 94 -16.78 3.59 -14.75
CA ARG A 94 -16.70 4.21 -16.09
C ARG A 94 -17.46 3.44 -17.17
N GLY A 95 -17.87 2.20 -16.89
CA GLY A 95 -18.58 1.36 -17.85
C GLY A 95 -17.70 0.77 -18.95
N ASP A 96 -16.38 0.70 -18.73
CA ASP A 96 -15.43 0.18 -19.72
C ASP A 96 -15.69 -1.31 -20.04
N ALA A 97 -15.59 -1.71 -21.32
CA ALA A 97 -15.82 -3.09 -21.76
C ALA A 97 -14.52 -3.92 -21.90
N VAL A 98 -14.67 -5.24 -22.02
CA VAL A 98 -13.55 -6.16 -22.28
C VAL A 98 -12.95 -5.85 -23.65
N GLY A 99 -11.72 -5.34 -23.68
CA GLY A 99 -10.99 -5.11 -24.93
C GLY A 99 -11.09 -3.70 -25.50
N ASP A 100 -11.79 -2.77 -24.85
CA ASP A 100 -11.56 -1.35 -25.11
C ASP A 100 -10.10 -1.07 -24.81
N GLY A 101 -9.36 -0.42 -25.72
CA GLY A 101 -7.92 -0.14 -25.55
C GLY A 101 -7.56 0.67 -24.28
N GLY A 102 -8.54 1.13 -23.50
CA GLY A 102 -8.38 1.70 -22.15
C GLY A 102 -8.46 0.69 -21.00
N TYR A 103 -8.95 -0.53 -21.26
CA TYR A 103 -9.13 -1.65 -20.33
C TYR A 103 -7.95 -2.64 -20.35
N ALA A 104 -6.73 -2.11 -20.36
CA ALA A 104 -5.51 -2.89 -20.10
C ALA A 104 -5.21 -2.89 -18.60
N VAL A 105 -6.16 -3.36 -17.78
CA VAL A 105 -6.05 -3.38 -16.32
C VAL A 105 -4.90 -4.31 -15.91
N PRO A 106 -4.15 -4.01 -14.82
CA PRO A 106 -3.23 -4.95 -14.21
C PRO A 106 -4.02 -6.18 -13.75
N ARG A 107 -3.99 -7.22 -14.57
CA ARG A 107 -4.70 -8.43 -14.24
C ARG A 107 -3.87 -9.26 -13.27
N PRO A 108 -4.42 -9.65 -12.11
CA PRO A 108 -3.81 -10.70 -11.29
C PRO A 108 -3.67 -12.02 -12.06
N SER A 109 -4.48 -12.20 -13.11
CA SER A 109 -4.43 -13.34 -14.04
C SER A 109 -4.25 -12.85 -15.49
N ALA A 110 -3.38 -13.46 -16.29
CA ALA A 110 -3.23 -13.11 -17.72
C ALA A 110 -4.53 -13.28 -18.57
N VAL A 111 -5.64 -13.72 -17.97
CA VAL A 111 -6.90 -14.09 -18.61
C VAL A 111 -7.86 -12.90 -18.66
N GLY A 112 -8.51 -12.67 -19.79
CA GLY A 112 -9.47 -11.57 -20.01
C GLY A 112 -10.71 -11.67 -19.15
N LEU A 113 -10.68 -10.99 -18.00
CA LEU A 113 -11.84 -10.86 -17.12
C LEU A 113 -12.53 -9.51 -17.34
N SER A 114 -13.85 -9.49 -17.16
CA SER A 114 -14.62 -8.24 -17.11
C SER A 114 -14.31 -7.45 -15.83
N PRO A 115 -14.52 -6.12 -15.80
CA PRO A 115 -14.28 -5.30 -14.60
C PRO A 115 -14.89 -5.82 -13.32
N ARG A 116 -16.11 -6.33 -13.40
CA ARG A 116 -16.79 -6.95 -12.27
C ARG A 116 -16.07 -8.21 -11.79
N ALA A 117 -15.65 -9.07 -12.71
CA ALA A 117 -14.94 -10.30 -12.38
C ALA A 117 -13.55 -9.99 -11.80
N GLU A 118 -12.82 -9.03 -12.35
CA GLU A 118 -11.54 -8.57 -11.81
C GLU A 118 -11.69 -8.00 -10.39
N LEU A 119 -12.71 -7.19 -10.13
CA LEU A 119 -12.98 -6.68 -8.79
C LEU A 119 -13.30 -7.82 -7.80
N LEU A 120 -14.12 -8.79 -8.19
CA LEU A 120 -14.43 -9.94 -7.32
C LEU A 120 -13.19 -10.81 -7.06
N THR A 121 -12.37 -11.06 -8.07
CA THR A 121 -11.08 -11.76 -7.92
C THR A 121 -10.13 -10.96 -7.03
N GLY A 122 -10.05 -9.65 -7.25
CA GLY A 122 -9.26 -8.71 -6.46
C GLY A 122 -9.69 -8.67 -4.99
N LEU A 123 -10.99 -8.66 -4.71
CA LEU A 123 -11.52 -8.74 -3.34
C LEU A 123 -11.27 -10.09 -2.67
N ARG A 124 -11.21 -11.18 -3.46
CA ARG A 124 -10.94 -12.52 -2.94
C ARG A 124 -9.45 -12.76 -2.66
N ILE A 125 -8.57 -12.33 -3.55
CA ILE A 125 -7.13 -12.64 -3.51
C ILE A 125 -6.32 -11.47 -2.96
N GLY A 126 -6.71 -10.23 -3.28
CA GLY A 126 -5.99 -9.01 -2.93
C GLY A 126 -5.72 -8.85 -1.43
N PRO A 127 -6.69 -9.05 -0.52
CA PRO A 127 -6.44 -8.99 0.92
C PRO A 127 -5.41 -10.01 1.39
N VAL A 128 -5.40 -11.22 0.81
CA VAL A 128 -4.44 -12.27 1.16
C VAL A 128 -3.04 -11.87 0.72
N VAL A 129 -2.88 -11.41 -0.53
CA VAL A 129 -1.60 -10.94 -1.06
C VAL A 129 -1.09 -9.74 -0.27
N ALA A 130 -1.95 -8.76 -0.01
CA ALA A 130 -1.61 -7.58 0.76
C ALA A 130 -1.21 -7.91 2.20
N LEU A 131 -1.85 -8.91 2.81
CA LEU A 131 -1.46 -9.40 4.14
C LEU A 131 -0.07 -10.03 4.11
N VAL A 132 0.22 -10.89 3.14
CA VAL A 132 1.55 -11.50 2.98
C VAL A 132 2.62 -10.43 2.78
N VAL A 133 2.38 -9.44 1.92
CA VAL A 133 3.32 -8.33 1.69
C VAL A 133 3.49 -7.48 2.95
N ALA A 134 2.40 -7.17 3.66
CA ALA A 134 2.46 -6.41 4.91
C ALA A 134 3.27 -7.13 5.99
N LEU A 135 3.05 -8.42 6.17
CA LEU A 135 3.75 -9.23 7.17
C LEU A 135 5.22 -9.49 6.81
N THR A 136 5.57 -9.53 5.52
CA THR A 136 6.95 -9.76 5.07
C THR A 136 7.70 -8.44 4.89
N ALA A 137 7.43 -7.72 3.81
CA ALA A 137 8.09 -6.48 3.45
C ALA A 137 7.81 -5.36 4.48
N GLY A 138 6.59 -5.29 5.01
CA GLY A 138 6.27 -4.31 6.06
C GLY A 138 7.03 -4.57 7.37
N SER A 139 7.18 -5.84 7.78
CA SER A 139 8.03 -6.20 8.93
C SER A 139 9.51 -5.91 8.68
N ALA A 140 10.03 -6.25 7.49
CA ALA A 140 11.41 -5.97 7.12
C ALA A 140 11.70 -4.46 7.14
N ALA A 141 10.82 -3.64 6.54
CA ALA A 141 10.93 -2.19 6.56
C ALA A 141 10.88 -1.62 7.99
N TYR A 142 9.96 -2.11 8.83
CA TYR A 142 9.89 -1.72 10.23
C TYR A 142 11.18 -2.05 10.98
N ALA A 143 11.69 -3.27 10.83
CA ALA A 143 12.91 -3.73 11.48
C ALA A 143 14.14 -2.91 11.04
N LEU A 144 14.27 -2.62 9.74
CA LEU A 144 15.31 -1.73 9.21
C LEU A 144 15.22 -0.36 9.87
N GLY A 145 14.01 0.21 9.94
CA GLY A 145 13.77 1.47 10.62
C GLY A 145 14.18 1.47 12.09
N ALA A 146 13.77 0.45 12.85
CA ALA A 146 14.13 0.31 14.25
C ALA A 146 15.65 0.13 14.45
N GLY A 147 16.31 -0.62 13.57
CA GLY A 147 17.75 -0.84 13.60
C GLY A 147 18.57 0.44 13.40
N PHE A 148 18.13 1.32 12.50
CA PHE A 148 18.76 2.64 12.31
C PHE A 148 18.68 3.53 13.56
N LEU A 149 17.57 3.49 14.31
CA LEU A 149 17.44 4.24 15.56
C LEU A 149 18.49 3.77 16.58
N LEU A 150 18.60 2.46 16.79
CA LEU A 150 19.54 1.88 17.75
C LEU A 150 21.01 2.20 17.40
N ARG A 151 21.35 2.22 16.11
CA ARG A 151 22.70 2.59 15.66
C ARG A 151 23.00 4.07 15.89
N SER A 152 22.00 4.94 15.71
CA SER A 152 22.14 6.37 15.97
C SER A 152 22.32 6.67 17.45
N GLU A 153 21.57 6.00 18.34
CA GLU A 153 21.71 6.16 19.79
C GLU A 153 23.12 5.75 20.25
N ARG A 154 23.63 4.58 19.82
CA ARG A 154 25.00 4.13 20.17
C ARG A 154 26.12 5.04 19.66
N SER A 155 25.91 5.76 18.56
CA SER A 155 26.91 6.69 18.01
C SER A 155 26.98 8.01 18.78
N LEU A 156 25.96 8.35 19.58
CA LEU A 156 25.96 9.55 20.41
C LEU A 156 26.58 9.28 21.79
N ASP A 157 26.68 8.01 22.18
CA ASP A 157 27.24 7.56 23.46
C ASP A 157 28.74 7.19 23.37
N ALA A 158 29.34 7.23 22.18
CA ALA A 158 30.73 6.88 21.90
C ALA A 158 31.57 8.12 21.54
#